data_AF-A0AAW8F5U8-F1
#
_entry.id   AF-A0AAW8F5U8-F1
#
_cell.length_a   1.000
_cell.length_b   1.000
_cell.length_c   1.000
_cell.angle_alpha   90.00
_cell.angle_beta   90.00
_cell.angle_gamma   90.00
#
_symmetry.space_group_name_H-M   'P 1'
#
loop_
_entity.id
_entity.type
_entity.pdbx_description
1 polymer ?
#
loop_
_entity_poly.entity_id
_entity_poly.type
_entity_poly.pdbx_seq_one_letter_code
_entity_poly.pdbx_strand_id
1 'polypeptide(L)'
;MNELHGAGVRLAAGTDTGTGYLVPGFALHDELALLVAAGLSPAEALRSATRDAARTLGLPAVGTVARGQAADLLVLDDDPLRDTRNTRRIHGVVVDGRWIPPEERRRLLAAVEEAAAQTPPPQEGATMTGCGCGGHP
;
A
#
# COMPACT_ATOMS: atom_id res chain seq x y z
N MET A 1 10.87 -0.13 15.68
CA MET A 1 10.86 -1.23 14.70
C MET A 1 11.70 -2.41 15.16
N ASN A 2 13.00 -2.22 15.40
CA ASN A 2 13.93 -3.29 15.80
C ASN A 2 13.48 -4.12 17.01
N GLU A 3 12.80 -3.53 18.01
CA GLU A 3 12.32 -4.30 19.17
C GLU A 3 11.22 -5.30 18.79
N LEU A 4 10.19 -4.86 18.05
CA LEU A 4 9.09 -5.73 17.61
C LEU A 4 9.57 -6.79 16.62
N HIS A 5 10.42 -6.38 15.67
CA HIS A 5 11.02 -7.28 14.69
C HIS A 5 11.94 -8.32 15.38
N GLY A 6 12.78 -7.88 16.31
CA GLY A 6 13.64 -8.76 17.11
C GLY A 6 12.87 -9.69 18.04
N ALA A 7 11.68 -9.28 18.50
CA ALA A 7 10.76 -10.12 19.27
C ALA A 7 9.94 -11.09 18.40
N GLY A 8 10.11 -11.09 17.07
CA GLY A 8 9.39 -11.98 16.16
C GLY A 8 7.90 -11.65 15.99
N VAL A 9 7.51 -10.41 16.30
CA VAL A 9 6.12 -9.95 16.12
C VAL A 9 5.78 -9.92 14.63
N ARG A 10 4.60 -10.39 14.27
CA ARG A 10 4.09 -10.29 12.88
C ARG A 10 3.77 -8.84 12.56
N LEU A 11 4.31 -8.36 11.45
CA LEU A 11 4.08 -7.00 10.96
C LEU A 11 3.19 -7.04 9.72
N ALA A 12 2.30 -6.06 9.59
CA ALA A 12 1.49 -5.83 8.41
C ALA A 12 1.73 -4.40 7.91
N ALA A 13 2.00 -4.22 6.62
CA ALA A 13 2.22 -2.90 6.04
C ALA A 13 0.89 -2.13 5.95
N GLY A 14 0.94 -0.83 6.24
CA GLY A 14 -0.21 0.06 6.16
C GLY A 14 0.24 1.51 6.04
N THR A 15 -0.46 2.30 5.25
CA THR A 15 0.01 3.63 4.82
C THR A 15 -0.81 4.78 5.36
N ASP A 16 -1.98 4.52 5.96
CA ASP A 16 -2.96 5.54 6.35
C ASP A 16 -3.35 6.49 5.19
N THR A 17 -3.30 5.99 3.95
CA THR A 17 -3.66 6.73 2.73
C THR A 17 -5.10 7.23 2.80
N GLY A 18 -5.34 8.46 2.30
CA GLY A 18 -6.55 9.23 2.56
C GLY A 18 -6.29 10.43 3.47
N THR A 19 -5.12 10.45 4.12
CA THR A 19 -4.52 11.62 4.77
C THR A 19 -3.65 12.41 3.76
N GLY A 20 -3.46 13.71 4.01
CA GLY A 20 -2.76 14.62 3.09
C GLY A 20 -1.39 14.11 2.67
N TYR A 21 -1.05 14.27 1.38
CA TYR A 21 0.23 13.89 0.75
C TYR A 21 0.50 12.38 0.58
N LEU A 22 -0.35 11.49 1.10
CA LEU A 22 -0.21 10.04 0.91
C LEU A 22 -1.11 9.56 -0.24
N VAL A 23 -0.51 9.34 -1.41
CA VAL A 23 -1.24 8.90 -2.60
C VAL A 23 -1.51 7.38 -2.51
N PRO A 24 -2.79 6.93 -2.57
CA PRO A 24 -3.13 5.51 -2.57
C PRO A 24 -2.37 4.72 -3.64
N GLY A 25 -1.97 3.50 -3.30
CA GLY A 25 -1.12 2.67 -4.16
C GLY A 25 0.36 3.05 -4.08
N PHE A 26 0.71 4.30 -4.40
CA PHE A 26 2.10 4.76 -4.42
C PHE A 26 2.75 4.75 -3.03
N ALA A 27 2.03 5.22 -2.01
CA ALA A 27 2.53 5.28 -0.64
C ALA A 27 2.88 3.89 -0.07
N LEU A 28 2.29 2.80 -0.59
CA LEU A 28 2.63 1.45 -0.13
C LEU A 28 4.05 1.07 -0.55
N HIS A 29 4.50 1.50 -1.72
CA HIS A 29 5.88 1.28 -2.14
C HIS A 29 6.88 2.04 -1.26
N ASP A 30 6.49 3.25 -0.81
CA ASP A 30 7.30 4.04 0.12
C ASP A 30 7.36 3.37 1.50
N GLU A 31 6.21 2.89 2.00
CA GLU A 31 6.15 2.12 3.24
C GLU A 31 7.06 0.88 3.18
N LEU A 32 7.06 0.12 2.09
CA LEU A 32 7.98 -1.01 1.92
C LEU A 32 9.46 -0.60 1.98
N ALA A 33 9.82 0.53 1.38
CA ALA A 33 11.18 1.06 1.45
C ALA A 33 11.53 1.51 2.88
N LEU A 34 10.59 2.14 3.58
CA LEU A 34 10.75 2.57 4.98
C LEU A 34 10.90 1.37 5.93
N LEU A 35 10.14 0.29 5.73
CA LEU A 35 10.28 -0.95 6.50
C LEU A 35 11.68 -1.55 6.34
N VAL A 36 12.23 -1.55 5.13
CA VAL A 36 13.61 -1.99 4.89
C VAL A 36 14.62 -1.06 5.54
N ALA A 37 14.44 0.26 5.40
CA ALA A 37 15.28 1.25 6.08
C ALA A 37 15.22 1.11 7.61
N ALA A 38 14.11 0.62 8.14
CA ALA A 38 13.88 0.36 9.55
C ALA A 38 14.37 -1.01 10.04
N GLY A 39 15.03 -1.81 9.19
CA GLY A 39 15.75 -3.04 9.57
C GLY A 39 15.22 -4.35 8.99
N LEU A 40 14.12 -4.32 8.23
CA LEU A 40 13.60 -5.54 7.58
C LEU A 40 14.42 -5.88 6.34
N SER A 41 14.56 -7.18 6.06
CA SER A 41 14.97 -7.61 4.73
C SER A 41 13.90 -7.28 3.68
N PRO A 42 14.27 -7.13 2.39
CA PRO A 42 13.29 -6.96 1.31
C PRO A 42 12.21 -8.06 1.31
N ALA A 43 12.60 -9.29 1.60
CA ALA A 43 11.66 -10.41 1.71
C ALA A 43 10.69 -10.26 2.89
N GLU A 44 11.11 -9.72 4.03
CA GLU A 44 10.23 -9.44 5.17
C GLU A 44 9.24 -8.32 4.88
N ALA A 45 9.71 -7.23 4.25
CA ALA A 45 8.84 -6.14 3.84
C ALA A 45 7.77 -6.61 2.84
N LEU A 46 8.12 -7.42 1.83
CA LEU A 46 7.13 -7.98 0.91
C LEU A 46 6.11 -8.89 1.62
N ARG A 47 6.55 -9.66 2.62
CA ARG A 47 5.65 -10.53 3.39
C ARG A 47 4.67 -9.72 4.25
N SER A 48 5.10 -8.60 4.81
CA SER A 48 4.23 -7.73 5.61
C SER A 48 3.09 -7.13 4.78
N ALA A 49 3.31 -6.87 3.49
CA ALA A 49 2.27 -6.38 2.57
C ALA A 49 1.44 -7.48 1.90
N THR A 50 1.75 -8.76 2.11
CA THR A 50 1.07 -9.89 1.44
C THR A 50 0.57 -10.90 2.45
N ARG A 51 1.31 -11.99 2.68
CA ARG A 51 0.92 -13.11 3.53
C ARG A 51 0.60 -12.68 4.96
N ASP A 52 1.43 -11.81 5.53
CA ASP A 52 1.29 -11.46 6.94
C ASP A 52 0.15 -10.46 7.15
N ALA A 53 -0.10 -9.55 6.20
CA ALA A 53 -1.33 -8.73 6.15
C ALA A 53 -2.59 -9.60 6.03
N ALA A 54 -2.62 -10.55 5.09
CA ALA A 54 -3.75 -11.46 4.91
C ALA A 54 -4.06 -12.25 6.18
N ARG A 55 -3.01 -12.74 6.88
CA ARG A 55 -3.16 -13.42 8.18
C ARG A 55 -3.66 -12.50 9.28
N THR A 56 -3.20 -11.25 9.33
CA THR A 56 -3.66 -10.27 10.32
C THR A 56 -5.13 -9.91 10.11
N LEU A 57 -5.59 -9.84 8.86
CA LEU A 57 -6.98 -9.56 8.51
C LEU A 57 -7.90 -10.80 8.54
N GLY A 58 -7.36 -12.00 8.76
CA GLY A 58 -8.15 -13.23 8.75
C GLY A 58 -8.65 -13.62 7.36
N LEU A 59 -7.91 -13.29 6.30
CA LEU A 59 -8.24 -13.58 4.90
C LEU A 59 -7.39 -14.76 4.38
N PRO A 60 -7.87 -16.02 4.50
CA PRO A 60 -7.04 -17.20 4.23
C PRO A 60 -6.80 -17.48 2.74
N ALA A 61 -7.57 -16.83 1.85
CA ALA A 61 -7.58 -17.09 0.41
C ALA A 61 -6.72 -16.10 -0.39
N VAL A 62 -5.98 -15.19 0.25
CA VAL A 62 -5.20 -14.14 -0.43
C VAL A 62 -3.78 -14.00 0.15
N GLY A 63 -2.92 -13.28 -0.57
CA GLY A 63 -1.59 -12.90 -0.09
C GLY A 63 -0.51 -13.97 -0.24
N THR A 64 -0.79 -15.11 -0.88
CA THR A 64 0.20 -16.14 -1.23
C THR A 64 -0.08 -16.74 -2.61
N VAL A 65 0.98 -17.05 -3.36
CA VAL A 65 0.88 -17.78 -4.63
C VAL A 65 0.80 -19.29 -4.34
N ALA A 66 -0.41 -19.82 -4.29
CA ALA A 66 -0.66 -21.25 -4.10
C ALA A 66 -1.99 -21.68 -4.74
N ARG A 67 -2.15 -22.99 -4.98
CA ARG A 67 -3.44 -23.54 -5.46
C ARG A 67 -4.55 -23.23 -4.44
N GLY A 68 -5.72 -22.82 -4.94
CA GLY A 68 -6.88 -22.47 -4.12
C GLY A 68 -6.83 -21.07 -3.50
N GLN A 69 -5.82 -20.26 -3.81
CA GLN A 69 -5.79 -18.83 -3.48
C GLN A 69 -6.39 -18.00 -4.63
N ALA A 70 -6.81 -16.78 -4.31
CA ALA A 70 -7.21 -15.79 -5.30
C ALA A 70 -6.06 -15.52 -6.29
N ALA A 71 -6.41 -15.31 -7.56
CA ALA A 71 -5.47 -15.01 -8.61
C ALA A 71 -5.13 -13.52 -8.65
N ASP A 72 -4.63 -13.00 -7.51
CA ASP A 72 -4.18 -11.62 -7.34
C ASP A 72 -2.66 -11.59 -7.37
N LEU A 73 -2.09 -11.14 -8.50
CA LEU A 73 -0.65 -11.24 -8.78
C LEU A 73 -0.10 -9.92 -9.28
N LEU A 74 1.13 -9.61 -8.85
CA LEU A 74 1.93 -8.52 -9.39
C LEU A 74 3.09 -9.10 -10.21
N VAL A 75 3.21 -8.69 -11.47
CA VAL A 75 4.35 -9.05 -12.32
C VAL A 75 5.29 -7.86 -12.39
N LEU A 76 6.57 -8.06 -12.09
CA LEU A 76 7.58 -7.00 -12.02
C LEU A 76 8.63 -7.18 -13.13
N ASP A 77 9.13 -6.08 -13.67
CA ASP A 77 10.23 -6.05 -14.65
C ASP A 77 11.61 -6.22 -13.99
N ASP A 78 11.67 -6.24 -12.66
CA ASP A 78 12.93 -6.34 -11.90
C ASP A 78 12.70 -7.02 -10.53
N ASP A 79 13.77 -7.51 -9.93
CA ASP A 79 13.74 -8.33 -8.72
C ASP A 79 13.58 -7.46 -7.45
N PRO A 80 12.44 -7.55 -6.73
CA PRO A 80 12.20 -6.77 -5.51
C PRO A 80 12.99 -7.28 -4.30
N LEU A 81 13.61 -8.46 -4.37
CA LEU A 81 14.47 -8.98 -3.31
C LEU A 81 15.87 -8.38 -3.35
N ARG A 82 16.29 -7.86 -4.51
CA ARG A 82 17.55 -7.10 -4.66
C ARG A 82 17.38 -5.67 -4.18
N ASP A 83 16.23 -5.08 -4.47
CA ASP A 83 15.88 -3.72 -4.08
C ASP A 83 14.37 -3.57 -3.99
N THR A 84 13.84 -3.22 -2.81
CA THR A 84 12.39 -3.05 -2.60
C THR A 84 11.77 -1.98 -3.49
N ARG A 85 12.56 -1.01 -4.00
CA ARG A 85 12.08 0.00 -4.95
C ARG A 85 11.65 -0.61 -6.28
N ASN A 86 12.14 -1.81 -6.62
CA ASN A 86 11.71 -2.54 -7.81
C ASN A 86 10.24 -2.97 -7.76
N THR A 87 9.59 -2.90 -6.61
CA THR A 87 8.12 -3.06 -6.53
C THR A 87 7.35 -2.02 -7.36
N ARG A 88 7.96 -0.86 -7.66
CA ARG A 88 7.39 0.16 -8.57
C ARG A 88 7.54 -0.20 -10.05
N ARG A 89 8.41 -1.15 -10.40
CA ARG A 89 8.67 -1.59 -11.79
C ARG A 89 7.66 -2.64 -12.22
N ILE A 90 6.38 -2.27 -12.17
CA ILE A 90 5.27 -3.17 -12.46
C ILE A 90 5.20 -3.41 -13.96
N HIS A 91 5.27 -4.66 -14.40
CA HIS A 91 5.01 -5.07 -15.77
C HIS A 91 3.52 -5.21 -16.03
N GLY A 92 2.76 -5.76 -15.09
CA GLY A 92 1.30 -5.86 -15.16
C GLY A 92 0.72 -6.48 -13.90
N VAL A 93 -0.61 -6.59 -13.86
CA VAL A 93 -1.35 -7.00 -12.66
C VAL A 93 -2.38 -8.04 -13.05
N VAL A 94 -2.54 -9.08 -12.25
CA VAL A 94 -3.71 -9.97 -12.31
C VAL A 94 -4.58 -9.65 -11.10
N VAL A 95 -5.87 -9.39 -11.35
CA VAL A 95 -6.86 -9.13 -10.28
C VAL A 95 -8.01 -10.10 -10.48
N ASP A 96 -8.26 -10.97 -9.51
CA ASP A 96 -9.27 -12.03 -9.59
C ASP A 96 -9.20 -12.82 -10.92
N GLY A 97 -7.98 -13.13 -11.35
CA GLY A 97 -7.72 -13.86 -12.61
C GLY A 97 -7.79 -13.00 -13.89
N ARG A 98 -8.21 -11.73 -13.81
CA ARG A 98 -8.18 -10.81 -14.96
C ARG A 98 -6.79 -10.23 -15.14
N TRP A 99 -6.19 -10.50 -16.30
CA TRP A 99 -4.92 -9.88 -16.69
C TRP A 99 -5.12 -8.42 -17.11
N ILE A 100 -4.35 -7.52 -16.48
CA ILE A 100 -4.23 -6.10 -16.81
C ILE A 100 -2.82 -5.91 -17.41
N PRO A 101 -2.71 -5.86 -18.75
CA PRO A 101 -1.43 -5.72 -19.43
C PRO A 101 -0.81 -4.32 -19.22
N PRO A 102 0.50 -4.16 -19.50
CA PRO A 102 1.19 -2.89 -19.35
C PRO A 102 0.48 -1.70 -20.02
N GLU A 103 -0.11 -1.90 -21.20
CA GLU A 103 -0.79 -0.87 -21.99
C GLU A 103 -2.09 -0.40 -21.33
N GLU A 104 -2.87 -1.34 -20.77
CA GLU A 104 -4.07 -1.01 -20.00
C GLU A 104 -3.69 -0.33 -18.69
N ARG A 105 -2.71 -0.88 -17.94
CA ARG A 105 -2.24 -0.28 -16.69
C ARG A 105 -1.77 1.16 -16.88
N ARG A 106 -0.96 1.43 -17.91
CA ARG A 106 -0.50 2.80 -18.21
C ARG A 106 -1.64 3.75 -18.51
N ARG A 107 -2.67 3.29 -19.24
CA ARG A 107 -3.88 4.09 -19.50
C ARG A 107 -4.67 4.40 -18.22
N LEU A 108 -4.82 3.41 -17.35
CA LEU A 108 -5.48 3.60 -16.04
C LEU A 108 -4.75 4.64 -15.18
N LEU A 109 -3.42 4.57 -15.12
CA LEU A 109 -2.62 5.55 -14.38
C LEU A 109 -2.69 6.95 -14.97
N ALA A 110 -2.62 7.08 -16.29
CA ALA A 110 -2.75 8.39 -16.97
C ALA A 110 -4.13 9.03 -16.68
N ALA A 111 -5.20 8.24 -16.67
CA ALA A 111 -6.53 8.73 -16.32
C ALA A 111 -6.62 9.21 -14.86
N VAL A 112 -5.92 8.54 -13.93
CA VAL A 112 -5.83 8.97 -12.53
C VAL A 112 -5.06 10.29 -12.40
N GLU A 113 -3.94 10.43 -13.11
CA GLU A 113 -3.15 11.68 -13.12
C GLU A 113 -3.97 12.86 -13.66
N GLU A 114 -4.71 12.64 -14.74
CA GLU A 114 -5.60 13.65 -15.33
C GLU A 114 -6.73 14.04 -14.36
N ALA A 115 -7.37 13.07 -13.70
CA ALA A 115 -8.40 13.34 -12.70
C ALA A 115 -7.85 14.09 -11.46
N ALA A 116 -6.63 13.75 -11.02
CA ALA A 116 -5.98 14.42 -9.91
C ALA A 116 -5.66 15.88 -10.24
N ALA A 117 -5.23 16.18 -11.47
CA ALA A 117 -4.96 17.54 -11.93
C ALA A 117 -6.22 18.44 -11.96
N GLN A 118 -7.40 17.84 -12.07
CA GLN A 118 -8.68 18.55 -12.10
C GLN A 118 -9.31 18.77 -10.71
N THR A 119 -8.75 18.13 -9.68
CA THR A 119 -9.25 18.25 -8.30
C THR A 119 -8.57 19.43 -7.61
N PRO A 120 -9.31 20.46 -7.15
CA PRO A 120 -8.70 21.57 -6.42
C PRO A 120 -8.04 21.06 -5.13
N PRO A 121 -6.94 21.69 -4.67
CA PRO A 121 -6.30 21.30 -3.43
C PRO A 121 -7.31 21.34 -2.28
N PRO A 122 -7.16 20.47 -1.26
CA PRO A 122 -8.02 20.52 -0.09
C PRO A 122 -7.99 21.94 0.49
N GLN A 123 -9.17 22.53 0.65
CA GLN A 123 -9.32 23.89 1.17
C GLN A 123 -8.83 23.90 2.62
N GLU A 124 -7.68 24.54 2.89
CA GLU A 124 -7.24 24.82 4.25
C GLU A 124 -8.23 25.79 4.90
N GLY A 125 -8.90 25.33 5.96
CA GLY A 125 -9.73 26.20 6.79
C GLY A 125 -11.23 25.96 6.69
N ALA A 126 -11.70 24.76 7.07
CA ALA A 126 -12.92 24.72 7.85
C ALA A 126 -12.55 25.23 9.25
N THR A 127 -12.80 26.51 9.51
CA THR A 127 -12.76 27.07 10.87
C THR A 127 -13.54 26.15 11.79
N MET A 128 -12.84 25.61 12.80
CA MET A 128 -13.45 25.02 13.98
C MET A 128 -14.32 26.09 14.65
N THR A 129 -15.57 26.21 14.23
CA THR A 129 -16.59 26.92 14.99
C THR A 129 -16.68 26.22 16.34
N GLY A 130 -16.26 26.93 17.38
CA GLY A 130 -15.87 26.37 18.66
C GLY A 130 -16.87 25.40 19.28
N CYS A 131 -16.36 24.32 19.84
CA CYS A 131 -17.07 23.55 20.85
C CYS A 131 -17.20 24.43 22.09
N GLY A 132 -18.29 25.20 22.16
CA GLY A 132 -18.65 25.98 23.32
C GLY A 132 -18.97 25.04 24.48
N CYS A 133 -18.03 24.90 25.41
CA CYS A 133 -18.30 24.36 26.74
C CYS A 133 -19.13 25.39 27.52
N GLY A 134 -20.41 25.50 27.16
CA GLY A 134 -21.40 26.26 27.91
C GLY A 134 -21.74 25.49 29.17
N GLY A 135 -21.32 26.03 30.31
CA GLY A 135 -21.74 25.53 31.63
C GLY A 135 -23.25 25.62 31.80
N HIS A 136 -23.81 24.60 32.41
CA HIS A 136 -25.16 24.61 32.96
C HIS A 136 -25.14 24.05 34.39
N PRO A 137 -26.08 24.54 35.23
CA PRO A 137 -25.89 24.84 36.65
C PRO A 137 -25.72 23.62 37.57
#